data_AF-A0A8I1LRE3-F1
#
_entry.id   AF-A0A8I1LRE3-F1
#
_cell.length_a   1.000
_cell.length_b   1.000
_cell.length_c   1.000
_cell.angle_alpha   90.00
_cell.angle_beta   90.00
_cell.angle_gamma   90.00
#
_symmetry.space_group_name_H-M   'P 1'
#
loop_
_entity.id
_entity.type
_entity.pdbx_description
1 polymer ?
#
loop_
_entity_poly.entity_id
_entity_poly.type
_entity_poly.pdbx_seq_one_letter_code
_entity_poly.pdbx_strand_id
1 'polypeptide(L)' 'RPITGTRLLREWQGVEQIVTVTADGFEWQGRPYKSLSAIARAITGTRWNGWVFFGLKNHRGRT' A
#
# COMPACT_ATOMS: atom_id res chain seq x y z
N ARG A 1 12.53 -6.90 -3.12
CA ARG A 1 11.15 -7.35 -3.46
C ARG A 1 10.45 -7.55 -2.12
N PRO A 2 9.35 -6.84 -1.81
CA PRO A 2 8.64 -7.05 -0.55
C PRO A 2 8.23 -8.52 -0.43
N ILE A 3 8.31 -9.07 0.78
CA ILE A 3 7.85 -10.43 1.05
C ILE A 3 6.32 -10.50 0.82
N THR A 4 5.89 -11.52 0.09
CA THR A 4 4.46 -11.84 -0.04
C THR A 4 3.87 -12.01 1.35
N GLY A 5 2.79 -11.29 1.66
CA GLY A 5 2.15 -11.28 2.98
C GLY A 5 2.41 -10.04 3.82
N THR A 6 3.24 -9.08 3.37
CA THR A 6 3.36 -7.79 4.07
C THR A 6 2.03 -7.04 4.04
N ARG A 7 1.52 -6.63 5.21
CA ARG A 7 0.37 -5.74 5.32
C ARG A 7 0.86 -4.32 5.57
N LEU A 8 0.54 -3.41 4.68
CA LEU A 8 0.79 -1.98 4.78
C LEU A 8 -0.47 -1.34 5.35
N LEU A 9 -0.33 -0.73 6.51
CA LEU A 9 -1.40 0.05 7.12
C LEU A 9 -1.13 1.52 6.86
N ARG A 10 -2.14 2.24 6.41
CA ARG A 10 -2.06 3.68 6.18
C ARG A 10 -3.35 4.35 6.57
N GLU A 11 -3.32 5.26 7.54
CA GLU A 11 -4.46 6.13 7.80
C GLU A 11 -4.53 7.24 6.74
N TRP A 12 -5.71 7.44 6.16
CA TRP A 12 -5.98 8.53 5.24
C TRP A 12 -7.41 9.06 5.44
N GLN A 13 -7.54 10.37 5.67
CA GLN A 13 -8.82 11.03 5.97
C GLN A 13 -9.59 10.35 7.13
N GLY A 14 -8.88 9.88 8.16
CA GLY A 14 -9.47 9.17 9.29
C GLY A 14 -9.94 7.75 8.98
N VAL A 15 -9.62 7.21 7.80
CA VAL A 15 -9.92 5.82 7.42
C VAL A 15 -8.62 5.04 7.30
N GLU A 16 -8.53 3.92 8.03
CA GLU A 16 -7.42 2.99 7.92
C GLU A 16 -7.47 2.21 6.61
N GLN A 17 -6.43 2.39 5.80
CA GLN A 17 -6.24 1.72 4.53
C GLN A 17 -5.26 0.57 4.70
N ILE A 18 -5.79 -0.64 4.73
CA ILE A 18 -5.00 -1.86 4.87
C ILE A 18 -4.75 -2.45 3.48
N VAL A 19 -3.49 -2.51 3.09
CA VAL A 19 -3.04 -3.08 1.82
C VAL A 19 -2.21 -4.32 2.08
N THR A 20 -2.61 -5.45 1.53
CA THR A 20 -1.85 -6.70 1.60
C THR A 20 -1.00 -6.84 0.33
N VAL A 21 0.30 -7.06 0.48
CA VAL A 21 1.19 -7.39 -0.64
C VAL A 21 1.02 -8.87 -0.97
N THR A 22 0.60 -9.18 -2.18
CA THR A 22 0.50 -10.56 -2.68
C THR A 22 1.67 -10.86 -3.62
N ALA A 23 1.88 -12.14 -3.98
CA ALA A 23 2.97 -12.51 -4.88
C ALA A 23 2.80 -11.90 -6.27
N ASP A 24 1.56 -11.72 -6.70
CA ASP A 24 1.16 -11.21 -8.01
C ASP A 24 0.94 -9.69 -8.04
N GLY A 25 0.84 -9.04 -6.88
CA GLY A 25 0.54 -7.61 -6.81
C GLY A 25 0.19 -7.15 -5.40
N PHE A 26 -0.97 -6.53 -5.26
CA PHE A 26 -1.43 -5.92 -4.02
C PHE A 26 -2.93 -6.13 -3.86
N GLU A 27 -3.43 -6.15 -2.64
CA GLU A 27 -4.85 -6.26 -2.34
C GLU A 27 -5.21 -5.16 -1.34
N TRP A 28 -6.28 -4.43 -1.58
CA TRP A 28 -6.75 -3.35 -0.70
C TRP A 28 -8.24 -3.51 -0.46
N GLN A 29 -8.64 -3.62 0.81
CA GLN A 29 -10.04 -3.86 1.22
C GLN A 29 -10.71 -5.03 0.47
N GLY A 30 -9.99 -6.13 0.22
CA GLY A 30 -10.50 -7.30 -0.51
C GLY A 30 -10.60 -7.11 -2.03
N ARG A 31 -10.07 -6.01 -2.58
CA ARG A 31 -9.94 -5.80 -4.03
C ARG A 31 -8.49 -5.97 -4.48
N PRO A 32 -8.21 -6.81 -5.49
CA PRO A 32 -6.87 -6.94 -6.04
C PRO A 32 -6.50 -5.75 -6.93
N TYR A 33 -5.27 -5.27 -6.78
CA TYR A 33 -4.65 -4.17 -7.51
C TYR A 33 -3.28 -4.58 -8.07
N LYS A 34 -3.00 -4.09 -9.28
CA LYS A 34 -1.74 -4.37 -9.98
C LYS A 34 -0.54 -3.61 -9.41
N SER A 35 -0.75 -2.52 -8.66
CA SER A 35 0.34 -1.67 -8.16
C SER A 35 -0.10 -0.77 -7.00
N LEU A 36 0.84 -0.43 -6.11
CA LEU A 36 0.63 0.53 -5.02
C LEU A 36 0.20 1.92 -5.51
N SER A 37 0.70 2.37 -6.66
CA SER A 37 0.29 3.65 -7.24
C SER A 37 -1.18 3.66 -7.63
N ALA A 38 -1.73 2.50 -8.03
CA ALA A 38 -3.16 2.38 -8.32
C ALA A 38 -3.98 2.49 -7.04
N ILE A 39 -3.52 1.87 -5.95
CA ILE A 39 -4.15 1.98 -4.63
C ILE A 39 -4.03 3.41 -4.08
N ALA A 40 -2.85 4.02 -4.13
CA ALA A 40 -2.64 5.40 -3.67
C ALA A 40 -3.53 6.38 -4.44
N ARG A 41 -3.71 6.18 -5.75
CA ARG A 41 -4.67 6.97 -6.55
C ARG A 41 -6.11 6.70 -6.16
N ALA A 42 -6.48 5.45 -5.86
CA ALA A 42 -7.82 5.12 -5.38
C ALA A 42 -8.12 5.75 -4.00
N ILE A 43 -7.13 5.84 -3.11
CA ILE A 43 -7.25 6.43 -1.77
C ILE A 43 -7.27 7.97 -1.84
N THR A 44 -6.33 8.57 -2.56
CA THR A 44 -6.11 10.03 -2.57
C THR A 44 -6.85 10.76 -3.70
N GLY A 45 -7.40 10.04 -4.68
CA GLY A 45 -7.97 10.61 -5.91
C GLY A 45 -6.94 11.20 -6.89
N THR A 46 -5.70 11.42 -6.44
CA THR A 46 -4.62 12.07 -7.19
C THR A 46 -3.52 11.07 -7.53
N ARG A 47 -2.76 11.33 -8.60
CA ARG A 47 -1.60 10.49 -8.95
C ARG A 47 -0.47 10.69 -7.93
N TRP A 48 -0.40 9.79 -6.95
CA TRP A 48 0.69 9.72 -5.97
C TRP A 48 1.68 8.60 -6.30
N ASN A 49 2.94 8.77 -5.90
CA ASN A 49 3.91 7.68 -5.91
C ASN A 49 3.57 6.71 -4.77
N GLY A 50 3.03 5.54 -5.12
CA GLY A 50 2.55 4.57 -4.13
C GLY A 50 3.61 4.16 -3.11
N TRP A 51 4.89 4.09 -3.51
CA TRP A 51 5.98 3.75 -2.61
C TRP A 51 6.20 4.81 -1.51
N VAL A 52 6.04 6.08 -1.86
CA VAL A 52 6.16 7.20 -0.90
C VAL A 52 4.92 7.28 -0.03
N PHE A 53 3.73 7.11 -0.64
CA PHE A 53 2.45 7.15 0.07
C PHE A 53 2.36 6.10 1.18
N PHE A 54 2.83 4.88 0.91
CA PHE A 54 2.86 3.79 1.87
C PHE A 54 4.15 3.73 2.71
N GLY A 55 5.02 4.75 2.64
CA GLY A 55 6.23 4.81 3.48
C GLY A 55 7.29 3.73 3.17
N LEU A 56 7.19 3.03 2.04
CA LEU A 56 8.08 1.93 1.67
C LEU A 56 9.52 2.35 1.35
N LYS A 57 9.79 3.66 1.28
CA LYS A 57 11.12 4.18 0.99
C LYS A 57 12.07 4.14 2.20
N ASN A 58 11.59 3.88 3.43
CA ASN A 58 12.49 3.84 4.59
C ASN A 58 11.99 3.03 5.81
N HIS A 59 11.84 1.71 5.70
CA HIS A 59 11.78 0.81 6.87
C HIS A 59 12.43 -0.53 6.51
N ARG A 60 13.75 -0.74 6.63
CA ARG A 60 14.45 -1.05 7.90
C ARG A 60 13.75 -0.51 9.14
N GLY A 61 13.06 -1.39 9.86
CA GLY A 61 12.69 -1.12 11.25
C GLY A 61 11.39 -1.75 11.70
N ARG A 62 11.46 -3.02 12.11
CA ARG A 62 10.97 -3.39 13.43
C ARG A 62 11.93 -4.45 13.99
N THR A 63 13.00 -3.96 14.61
CA THR A 63 13.60 -4.61 15.79
C THR A 63 12.58 -4.53 16.92
#